data_AF-N2ABW2-F1
#
_entry.id   AF-N2ABW2-F1
#
_cell.length_a   1.000
_cell.length_b   1.000
_cell.length_c   1.000
_cell.angle_alpha   90.00
_cell.angle_beta   90.00
_cell.angle_gamma   90.00
#
_symmetry.space_group_name_H-M   'P 1'
#
loop_
_entity.id
_entity.type
_entity.pdbx_description
1 polymer ?
#
loop_
_entity_poly.entity_id
_entity_poly.type
_entity_poly.pdbx_seq_one_letter_code
_entity_poly.pdbx_strand_id
1 'polypeptide(L)'
;MAKPNICYHNVRINLDNEQHCRVHRVLSKLNKKIHKSVNQFIVDAVDFYINSMNDENLVEDAVEQKKNAGYITRDDLDGIRAELKNEVKNEIIMLLGAALGAGTVRVVEEPRAGTAWILQQGNQLTIQRKQMIQP
;
A
#
# COMPACT_ATOMS: atom_id res chain seq x y z
N MET A 1 -35.89 26.88 31.87
CA MET A 1 -35.47 26.11 30.69
C MET A 1 -33.96 26.09 30.63
N ALA A 2 -33.33 24.91 30.61
CA ALA A 2 -31.87 24.81 30.53
C ALA A 2 -31.41 25.24 29.12
N LYS A 3 -30.34 26.03 29.04
CA LYS A 3 -29.73 26.38 27.75
C LYS A 3 -29.10 25.11 27.15
N PRO A 4 -29.41 24.73 25.90
CA PRO A 4 -28.96 23.47 25.31
C PRO A 4 -27.43 23.39 25.09
N ASN A 5 -26.72 24.51 25.20
CA ASN A 5 -25.27 24.60 25.00
C ASN A 5 -24.45 24.64 26.31
N ILE A 6 -25.07 24.38 27.47
CA ILE A 6 -24.37 24.39 28.76
C ILE A 6 -24.56 23.04 29.44
N CYS A 7 -23.46 22.29 29.57
CA CYS A 7 -23.39 21.06 30.36
C CYS A 7 -22.74 21.36 31.72
N TYR A 8 -23.21 20.68 32.77
CA TYR A 8 -22.65 20.81 34.12
C TYR A 8 -22.02 19.48 34.53
N HIS A 9 -20.75 19.54 34.94
CA HIS A 9 -20.04 18.41 35.54
C HIS A 9 -19.64 18.78 36.97
N ASN A 10 -19.90 17.87 37.91
CA ASN A 10 -19.63 18.07 39.34
C ASN A 10 -18.54 17.10 39.80
N VAL A 11 -17.59 17.58 40.61
CA VAL A 11 -16.52 16.76 41.17
C VAL A 11 -16.56 16.81 42.70
N ARG A 12 -16.59 15.64 43.35
CA ARG A 12 -16.49 15.52 44.80
C ARG A 12 -15.02 15.33 45.21
N ILE A 13 -14.54 16.22 46.07
CA ILE A 13 -13.16 16.21 46.57
C ILE A 13 -13.16 15.70 48.02
N ASN A 14 -12.17 14.87 48.38
CA ASN A 14 -11.98 14.35 49.72
C ASN A 14 -10.70 14.97 50.29
N LEU A 15 -10.79 15.72 51.38
CA LEU A 15 -9.64 16.45 51.92
C LEU A 15 -8.63 15.54 52.66
N ASP A 16 -9.04 14.32 53.01
CA ASP A 16 -8.15 13.32 53.61
C ASP A 16 -7.19 12.70 52.57
N ASN A 17 -7.57 12.75 51.29
CA ASN A 17 -6.70 12.27 50.20
C ASN A 17 -5.75 13.41 49.78
N GLU A 18 -4.45 13.12 49.83
CA GLU A 18 -3.41 14.10 49.53
C GLU A 18 -3.53 14.72 48.12
N GLN A 19 -3.85 13.90 47.10
CA GLN A 19 -4.04 14.38 45.73
C GLN A 19 -5.22 15.35 45.64
N HIS A 20 -6.34 14.98 46.26
CA HIS A 20 -7.54 15.79 46.28
C HIS A 20 -7.33 17.09 47.06
N CYS A 21 -6.54 17.06 48.14
CA CYS A 21 -6.11 18.24 48.89
C CYS A 21 -5.25 19.18 48.03
N ARG A 22 -4.30 18.64 47.24
CA ARG A 22 -3.49 19.45 46.30
C ARG A 22 -4.37 20.15 45.28
N VAL A 23 -5.30 19.41 44.65
CA VAL A 23 -6.26 19.98 43.68
C VAL A 23 -7.12 21.06 44.34
N HIS A 24 -7.68 20.80 45.52
CA HIS A 24 -8.49 21.79 46.25
C HIS A 24 -7.73 23.09 46.50
N ARG A 25 -6.48 22.99 46.98
CA ARG A 25 -5.64 24.16 47.27
C ARG A 25 -5.46 25.04 46.03
N VAL A 26 -5.23 24.44 44.86
CA VAL A 26 -5.07 25.15 43.59
C VAL A 26 -6.38 25.81 43.17
N LEU A 27 -7.51 25.10 43.22
CA LEU A 27 -8.80 25.65 42.80
C LEU A 27 -9.29 26.78 43.73
N SER A 28 -9.07 26.66 45.04
CA SER A 28 -9.46 27.67 46.03
C SER A 28 -8.58 28.92 46.02
N LYS A 29 -7.29 28.78 45.71
CA LYS A 29 -6.32 29.89 45.67
C LYS A 29 -5.80 30.17 44.26
N LEU A 30 -6.63 29.92 43.25
CA LEU A 30 -6.24 30.08 41.86
C LEU A 30 -5.83 31.52 41.57
N ASN A 31 -4.68 31.70 40.92
CA ASN A 31 -4.20 33.01 40.54
C ASN A 31 -5.02 33.58 39.36
N LYS A 32 -5.99 34.44 39.69
CA LYS A 32 -6.89 35.06 38.72
C LYS A 32 -6.22 36.05 37.76
N LYS A 33 -4.95 36.40 37.97
CA LYS A 33 -4.18 37.22 37.02
C LYS A 33 -3.72 36.44 35.80
N ILE A 34 -3.55 35.12 35.96
CA ILE A 34 -3.10 34.20 34.90
C ILE A 34 -4.30 33.49 34.30
N HIS A 35 -5.20 32.95 35.15
CA HIS A 35 -6.37 32.21 34.70
C HIS A 35 -7.65 33.00 34.94
N LYS A 36 -8.47 33.15 33.90
CA LYS A 36 -9.70 33.94 33.92
C LYS A 36 -10.75 33.42 34.91
N SER A 37 -10.86 32.10 35.06
CA SER A 37 -11.78 31.46 36.00
C SER A 37 -11.30 30.04 36.37
N VAL A 38 -11.88 29.50 37.44
CA VAL A 38 -11.68 28.09 37.83
C VAL A 38 -12.17 27.15 36.74
N ASN A 39 -13.31 27.45 36.12
CA ASN A 39 -13.85 26.63 35.03
C ASN A 39 -12.90 26.57 33.84
N GLN A 40 -12.33 27.72 33.42
CA GLN A 40 -11.37 27.76 32.33
C GLN A 40 -10.13 26.94 32.67
N PHE A 41 -9.59 27.10 33.88
CA PHE A 41 -8.44 26.34 34.34
C PHE A 41 -8.68 24.82 34.33
N ILE A 42 -9.87 24.37 34.77
CA ILE A 42 -10.23 22.95 34.74
C ILE A 42 -10.31 22.46 33.30
N VAL A 43 -10.95 23.21 32.40
CA VAL A 43 -11.06 22.84 30.97
C VAL A 43 -9.67 22.75 30.34
N ASP A 44 -8.82 23.76 30.52
CA ASP A 44 -7.46 23.79 29.96
C ASP A 44 -6.60 22.63 30.48
N ALA A 45 -6.71 22.28 31.77
CA ALA A 45 -5.96 21.19 32.37
C ALA A 45 -6.41 19.82 31.86
N VAL A 46 -7.72 19.62 31.71
CA VAL A 46 -8.28 18.38 31.16
C VAL A 46 -7.93 18.24 29.68
N ASP A 47 -8.04 19.31 28.90
CA ASP A 47 -7.66 19.35 27.49
C ASP A 47 -6.17 19.02 27.30
N PHE A 48 -5.29 19.60 28.13
CA PHE A 48 -3.86 19.26 28.11
C PHE A 48 -3.61 17.77 28.39
N TYR A 49 -4.31 17.20 29.38
CA TYR A 49 -4.17 15.78 29.72
C TYR A 49 -4.64 14.87 28.58
N ILE A 50 -5.78 15.20 27.96
CA ILE A 50 -6.33 14.49 26.80
C ILE A 50 -5.30 14.47 25.66
N ASN A 51 -4.82 15.65 25.26
CA ASN A 51 -3.81 15.81 24.22
C ASN A 51 -2.49 15.07 24.53
N SER A 52 -2.11 14.94 25.80
CA SER A 52 -0.88 14.24 26.19
C SER A 52 -0.96 12.71 26.08
N MET A 53 -2.17 12.15 26.05
CA MET A 53 -2.43 10.71 26.08
C MET A 53 -2.79 10.13 24.71
N ASN A 54 -2.67 10.90 23.61
CA ASN A 54 -3.12 10.55 22.27
C ASN A 54 -4.54 9.96 22.31
N ASP A 55 -5.56 10.79 22.64
CA ASP A 55 -7.05 10.63 22.62
C ASP A 55 -7.68 9.23 22.54
N GLU A 56 -7.13 8.37 21.69
CA GLU A 56 -7.47 6.99 21.34
C GLU A 56 -7.73 6.02 22.50
N ASN A 57 -7.33 6.33 23.74
CA ASN A 57 -7.50 5.43 24.88
C ASN A 57 -8.32 6.01 26.04
N LEU A 58 -8.85 7.23 25.89
CA LEU A 58 -9.62 7.91 26.95
C LEU A 58 -11.14 7.84 26.73
N VAL A 59 -11.58 7.49 25.52
CA VAL A 59 -12.99 7.37 25.14
C VAL A 59 -13.26 5.97 24.60
N GLU A 60 -14.35 5.34 25.05
CA GLU A 60 -14.73 3.98 24.64
C GLU A 60 -14.91 3.85 23.12
N ASP A 61 -15.43 4.89 22.46
CA ASP A 61 -15.60 4.94 21.00
C ASP A 61 -14.27 4.76 20.24
N ALA A 62 -13.17 5.27 20.79
CA ALA A 62 -11.86 5.12 20.18
C ALA A 62 -11.29 3.70 20.35
N VAL A 63 -11.68 2.99 21.42
CA VAL A 63 -11.38 1.57 21.62
C VAL A 63 -12.13 0.71 20.61
N GLU A 64 -13.37 1.06 20.25
CA GLU A 64 -14.12 0.37 19.20
C GLU A 64 -13.52 0.59 17.81
N GLN A 65 -13.04 1.78 17.49
CA GLN A 65 -12.32 2.04 16.22
C GLN A 65 -11.04 1.21 16.11
N LYS A 66 -10.29 1.01 17.21
CA LYS A 66 -9.11 0.13 17.24
C LYS A 66 -9.43 -1.35 17.05
N LYS A 67 -10.60 -1.82 17.49
CA LYS A 67 -11.05 -3.20 17.21
C LYS A 67 -11.39 -3.41 15.73
N ASN A 68 -11.82 -2.35 15.05
CA ASN A 68 -12.19 -2.37 13.64
C ASN A 68 -11.03 -2.01 12.69
N ALA A 69 -9.91 -1.50 13.20
CA ALA A 69 -8.66 -1.39 12.46
C ALA A 69 -8.06 -2.80 12.30
N GLY A 70 -8.51 -3.52 11.27
CA GLY A 70 -8.08 -4.88 10.98
C GLY A 70 -6.54 -4.98 10.92
N TYR A 71 -5.97 -5.82 11.79
CA TYR A 71 -4.55 -6.12 11.75
C TYR A 71 -4.23 -6.94 10.50
N ILE A 72 -3.20 -6.54 9.76
CA ILE A 72 -2.65 -7.36 8.68
C ILE A 72 -1.83 -8.48 9.33
N THR A 73 -2.23 -9.74 9.10
CA THR A 73 -1.51 -10.91 9.60
C THR A 73 -0.26 -11.19 8.76
N ARG A 74 0.64 -12.06 9.24
CA ARG A 74 1.82 -12.47 8.45
C ARG A 74 1.41 -13.21 7.18
N ASP A 75 0.33 -13.98 7.23
CA ASP A 75 -0.20 -14.68 6.08
C ASP A 75 -0.76 -13.70 5.03
N ASP A 76 -1.42 -12.62 5.47
CA ASP A 76 -1.87 -11.55 4.57
C ASP A 76 -0.67 -10.86 3.89
N LEU A 77 0.41 -10.60 4.64
CA LEU A 77 1.65 -10.04 4.09
C LEU A 77 2.34 -10.98 3.08
N ASP A 78 2.35 -12.27 3.36
CA ASP A 78 2.93 -13.28 2.46
C ASP A 78 2.08 -13.44 1.19
N GLY A 79 0.75 -13.34 1.32
CA GLY A 79 -0.19 -13.27 0.20
C GLY A 79 0.09 -12.07 -0.71
N ILE A 80 0.13 -10.87 -0.14
CA ILE A 80 0.44 -9.62 -0.87
C ILE A 80 1.82 -9.73 -1.56
N ARG A 81 2.82 -10.28 -0.88
CA ARG A 81 4.17 -10.49 -1.44
C ARG A 81 4.14 -11.46 -2.62
N ALA A 82 3.36 -12.54 -2.53
CA ALA A 82 3.24 -13.53 -3.60
C ALA A 82 2.53 -12.94 -4.82
N GLU A 83 1.45 -12.18 -4.62
CA GLU A 83 0.71 -11.47 -5.66
C GLU A 83 1.61 -10.48 -6.41
N LEU A 84 2.29 -9.60 -5.67
CA LEU A 84 3.22 -8.61 -6.25
C LEU A 84 4.34 -9.28 -7.04
N LYS A 85 4.90 -10.38 -6.52
CA LYS A 85 5.93 -11.14 -7.23
C LYS A 85 5.41 -11.74 -8.54
N ASN A 86 4.15 -12.16 -8.57
CA ASN A 86 3.54 -12.74 -9.76
C ASN A 86 3.22 -11.67 -10.81
N GLU A 87 2.74 -10.50 -10.39
CA GLU A 87 2.47 -9.35 -11.25
C GLU A 87 3.76 -8.87 -11.93
N VAL A 88 4.83 -8.64 -11.15
CA VAL A 88 6.15 -8.26 -11.68
C VAL A 88 6.70 -9.30 -12.67
N LYS A 89 6.54 -10.59 -12.38
CA LYS A 89 6.96 -11.66 -13.31
C LYS A 89 6.19 -11.59 -14.62
N ASN A 90 4.87 -11.40 -14.56
CA ASN A 90 4.03 -11.31 -15.75
C ASN A 90 4.40 -10.10 -16.62
N GLU A 91 4.64 -8.95 -16.00
CA GLU A 91 5.10 -7.75 -16.73
C GLU A 91 6.44 -7.98 -17.41
N ILE A 92 7.40 -8.61 -16.73
CA ILE A 92 8.70 -8.93 -17.32
C ILE A 92 8.54 -9.88 -18.52
N ILE A 93 7.69 -10.91 -18.41
CA ILE A 93 7.40 -11.84 -19.51
C ILE A 93 6.82 -11.09 -20.71
N MET A 94 5.88 -10.18 -20.47
CA MET A 94 5.27 -9.36 -21.52
C MET A 94 6.29 -8.44 -22.19
N LEU A 95 7.15 -7.76 -21.42
CA LEU A 95 8.20 -6.90 -21.95
C LEU A 95 9.24 -7.66 -22.77
N LEU A 96 9.70 -8.81 -22.26
CA LEU A 96 10.63 -9.68 -22.98
C LEU A 96 9.99 -10.28 -24.22
N GLY A 97 8.73 -10.70 -24.15
CA GLY A 97 7.96 -11.18 -25.30
C GLY A 97 7.80 -10.10 -26.37
N ALA A 98 7.54 -8.86 -25.98
CA ALA A 98 7.47 -7.72 -26.91
C ALA A 98 8.84 -7.40 -27.52
N ALA A 99 9.92 -7.38 -26.73
CA ALA A 99 11.27 -7.11 -27.20
C ALA A 99 11.78 -8.21 -28.16
N LEU A 100 11.50 -9.47 -27.86
CA LEU A 100 11.85 -10.61 -28.71
C LEU A 100 10.92 -10.72 -29.94
N GLY A 101 9.65 -10.33 -29.80
CA GLY A 101 8.69 -10.24 -30.91
C GLY A 101 9.00 -9.10 -31.89
N ALA A 102 9.61 -8.01 -31.43
CA ALA A 102 10.20 -6.97 -32.29
C ALA A 102 11.52 -7.42 -32.94
N GLY A 103 12.12 -8.50 -32.44
CA GLY A 103 13.42 -9.04 -32.87
C GLY A 103 13.35 -10.02 -34.05
N THR A 104 12.19 -10.34 -34.61
CA THR A 104 12.14 -10.97 -35.93
C THR A 104 12.13 -9.87 -37.00
N VAL A 105 13.31 -9.31 -37.26
CA VAL A 105 13.62 -8.80 -38.60
C VAL A 105 13.31 -9.96 -39.54
N ARG A 106 12.22 -9.82 -40.28
CA ARG A 106 12.03 -10.57 -41.52
C ARG A 106 13.18 -10.16 -42.43
N VAL A 107 14.28 -10.91 -42.39
CA VAL A 107 15.00 -11.16 -43.62
C VAL A 107 13.98 -11.91 -44.48
N VAL A 108 13.30 -11.15 -45.32
CA VAL A 108 12.62 -11.72 -46.49
C VAL A 108 13.75 -12.28 -47.35
N GLU A 109 14.17 -13.51 -47.04
CA GLU A 109 14.68 -14.39 -48.08
C GLU A 109 13.46 -14.82 -48.88
N GLU A 110 13.26 -14.04 -49.94
CA GLU A 110 12.56 -14.42 -51.15
C GLU A 110 12.69 -15.94 -51.41
N PRO A 111 11.60 -16.70 -51.59
CA PRO A 111 11.72 -18.06 -52.06
C PRO A 111 12.16 -18.00 -53.53
N ARG A 112 13.47 -18.05 -53.79
CA ARG A 112 13.99 -18.24 -55.14
C ARG A 112 13.64 -19.65 -55.61
N ALA A 113 12.42 -19.81 -56.10
CA ALA A 113 11.96 -20.90 -56.97
C ALA A 113 12.66 -20.86 -58.35
N GLY A 114 13.99 -20.66 -58.36
CA GLY A 114 14.79 -20.42 -59.56
C GLY A 114 15.99 -21.36 -59.72
N THR A 115 16.34 -22.17 -58.73
CA THR A 115 17.52 -23.07 -58.80
C THR A 115 17.18 -24.55 -58.94
N ALA A 116 15.91 -24.95 -58.74
CA ALA A 116 15.46 -26.33 -58.92
C ALA A 116 15.54 -26.80 -60.39
N TRP A 117 15.32 -25.91 -61.36
CA TRP A 117 15.41 -26.24 -62.79
C TRP A 117 16.84 -26.49 -63.27
N ILE A 118 17.84 -25.88 -62.63
CA ILE A 118 19.25 -26.01 -63.04
C ILE A 118 19.80 -27.40 -62.68
N LEU A 119 19.41 -27.95 -61.53
CA LEU A 119 19.77 -29.31 -61.14
C LEU A 119 19.03 -30.37 -61.98
N GLN A 120 17.82 -30.08 -62.44
CA GLN A 120 17.07 -31.01 -63.29
C GLN A 120 17.56 -31.02 -64.75
N GLN A 121 18.04 -29.90 -65.29
CA GLN A 121 18.67 -29.86 -66.63
C GLN A 121 20.07 -30.48 -66.65
N GLY A 122 20.87 -30.33 -65.58
CA GLY A 122 22.19 -30.97 -65.47
C GLY A 122 22.13 -32.50 -65.46
N ASN A 123 21.09 -33.06 -64.83
CA ASN A 123 20.92 -34.51 -64.75
C ASN A 123 20.47 -35.12 -66.10
N GLN A 124 19.64 -34.41 -66.88
CA GLN A 124 19.25 -34.86 -68.22
C GLN A 124 20.41 -34.82 -69.24
N LEU A 125 21.30 -33.82 -69.18
CA LEU A 125 22.49 -33.76 -70.03
C LEU A 125 23.55 -34.83 -69.68
N THR A 126 23.60 -35.25 -68.41
CA THR A 126 24.50 -36.32 -67.96
C THR A 126 24.01 -37.71 -68.40
N ILE A 127 22.69 -37.94 -68.40
CA ILE A 127 22.08 -39.19 -68.87
C ILE A 127 22.22 -39.33 -70.40
N GLN A 128 22.06 -38.24 -71.16
CA GLN A 128 22.24 -38.24 -72.62
C GLN A 128 23.71 -38.48 -73.05
N ARG A 129 24.70 -37.94 -72.32
CA ARG A 129 26.13 -38.25 -72.57
C ARG A 129 26.51 -39.70 -72.26
N LYS A 130 25.86 -40.33 -71.28
CA LYS A 130 26.10 -41.74 -70.93
C LYS A 130 25.50 -42.73 -71.93
N GLN A 131 24.50 -42.33 -72.72
CA GLN A 131 23.92 -43.14 -73.79
C GLN A 131 24.60 -42.97 -75.16
N MET A 132 25.49 -41.96 -75.31
CA MET A 132 26.23 -41.70 -76.55
C MET A 132 27.68 -42.24 -76.53
N ILE A 133 28.10 -42.90 -75.44
CA ILE A 133 29.41 -43.54 -75.28
C ILE A 133 29.19 -44.96 -74.73
N GLN A 134 28.62 -45.83 -75.55
CA GLN A 134 28.86 -47.27 -75.50
C GLN A 134 29.09 -47.73 -76.95
N PRO A 135 30.09 -48.60 -77.22
CA PRO A 135 30.41 -49.05 -78.57
C PRO A 135 29.29 -49.90 -79.20
#